data_AF-A0A3E0NMK2-F1
#
_entry.id   AF-A0A3E0NMK2-F1
#
_cell.length_a   1.000
_cell.length_b   1.000
_cell.length_c   1.000
_cell.angle_alpha   90.00
_cell.angle_beta   90.00
_cell.angle_gamma   90.00
#
_symmetry.space_group_name_H-M   'P 1'
#
loop_
_entity.id
_entity.type
_entity.pdbx_description
1 polymer ?
#
loop_
_entity_poly.entity_id
_entity_poly.type
_entity_poly.pdbx_seq_one_letter_code
_entity_poly.pdbx_strand_id
1 'polypeptide(L)'
;MPTDSPELLEVILDSWRRNNQVLINLLRLLPEGGLEARAMPSSPSVGQMFAHMHHERMVSVAENAPEHAGETPAEEWAALADREQIAAQLEESARRVADAVRGRCERGEPFDLDYDHPILLIQLLIFHEAYHHGQIKLALKAGGLAIPDSVAGPLTWKVWRQRRG
;
A
#
# COMPACT_ATOMS: atom_id res chain seq x y z
N MET A 1 28.88 7.26 8.55
CA MET A 1 27.64 6.53 8.19
C MET A 1 26.49 7.48 8.40
N PRO A 2 25.48 7.56 7.52
CA PRO A 2 24.31 8.34 7.84
C PRO A 2 23.65 7.68 9.04
N THR A 3 23.66 8.37 10.17
CA THR A 3 22.90 8.00 11.35
C THR A 3 21.45 8.30 11.01
N ASP A 4 20.70 7.29 10.58
CA ASP A 4 19.24 7.36 10.62
C ASP A 4 18.89 7.64 12.08
N SER A 5 18.50 8.88 12.40
CA SER A 5 18.05 9.16 13.75
C SER A 5 16.78 8.33 13.97
N PRO A 6 16.64 7.62 15.11
CA PRO A 6 15.44 6.84 15.39
C PRO A 6 14.14 7.64 15.19
N GLU A 7 14.20 8.96 15.42
CA GLU A 7 13.10 9.87 15.16
C GLU A 7 12.75 10.01 13.67
N LEU A 8 13.74 10.07 12.77
CA LEU A 8 13.51 10.16 11.33
C LEU A 8 12.91 8.86 10.79
N LEU A 9 13.43 7.72 11.24
CA LEU A 9 12.88 6.41 10.90
C LEU A 9 11.40 6.32 11.31
N GLU A 10 11.05 6.77 12.52
CA GLU A 10 9.65 6.79 12.96
C GLU A 10 8.75 7.70 12.12
N VAL A 11 9.26 8.85 11.65
CA VAL A 11 8.50 9.74 10.75
C VAL A 11 8.24 9.07 9.40
N ILE A 12 9.21 8.32 8.88
CA ILE A 12 9.06 7.59 7.61
C ILE A 12 8.09 6.41 7.78
N LEU A 13 8.18 5.67 8.88
CA LEU A 13 7.22 4.60 9.16
C LEU A 13 5.81 5.15 9.44
N ASP A 14 5.69 6.36 9.99
CA ASP A 14 4.42 7.07 10.13
C ASP A 14 3.80 7.40 8.76
N SER A 15 4.60 7.84 7.79
CA SER A 15 4.11 8.10 6.42
C SER A 15 3.61 6.82 5.75
N TRP A 16 4.30 5.70 5.94
CA TRP A 16 3.87 4.39 5.46
C TRP A 16 2.53 3.95 6.07
N ARG A 17 2.38 4.07 7.39
CA ARG A 17 1.11 3.76 8.08
C ARG A 17 -0.05 4.61 7.57
N ARG A 18 0.19 5.90 7.31
CA ARG A 18 -0.82 6.79 6.71
C ARG A 18 -1.20 6.35 5.31
N ASN A 19 -0.23 5.96 4.48
CA ASN A 19 -0.50 5.47 3.14
C ASN A 19 -1.41 4.24 3.15
N ASN A 20 -1.09 3.26 4.01
CA ASN A 20 -1.93 2.07 4.17
C ASN A 20 -3.35 2.42 4.66
N GLN A 21 -3.48 3.33 5.62
CA GLN A 21 -4.78 3.79 6.09
C GLN A 21 -5.62 4.43 4.96
N VAL A 22 -4.99 5.20 4.07
CA VAL A 22 -5.67 5.79 2.91
C VAL A 22 -6.20 4.71 1.97
N LEU A 23 -5.44 3.65 1.69
CA LEU A 23 -5.90 2.54 0.86
C LEU A 23 -7.07 1.78 1.49
N ILE A 24 -6.99 1.48 2.79
CA ILE A 24 -8.08 0.81 3.52
C ILE A 24 -9.34 1.68 3.53
N ASN A 25 -9.18 2.99 3.71
CA ASN A 25 -10.30 3.92 3.63
C ASN A 25 -10.96 3.88 2.25
N LEU A 26 -10.17 3.92 1.17
CA LEU A 26 -10.69 3.84 -0.20
C LEU A 26 -11.45 2.53 -0.43
N LEU A 27 -10.89 1.40 0.00
CA LEU A 27 -11.50 0.07 -0.10
C LEU A 27 -12.87 0.01 0.61
N ARG A 28 -12.95 0.58 1.82
CA ARG A 28 -14.19 0.62 2.61
C ARG A 28 -15.23 1.59 2.05
N LEU A 29 -14.79 2.60 1.29
CA LEU A 29 -15.68 3.55 0.61
C LEU A 29 -16.24 3.04 -0.72
N LEU A 30 -15.78 1.90 -1.23
CA LEU A 30 -16.25 1.40 -2.51
C LEU A 30 -17.77 1.20 -2.49
N PRO A 31 -18.52 1.70 -3.49
CA PRO A 31 -19.93 1.34 -3.64
C PRO A 31 -20.08 -0.15 -4.02
N GLU A 32 -21.29 -0.69 -3.96
CA GLU A 32 -21.59 -2.01 -4.50
C GLU A 32 -21.14 -2.12 -5.97
N GLY A 33 -20.55 -3.26 -6.37
CA GLY A 33 -19.92 -3.42 -7.69
C GLY A 33 -18.56 -2.71 -7.86
N GLY A 34 -18.08 -2.02 -6.81
CA GLY A 34 -16.86 -1.22 -6.88
C GLY A 34 -15.58 -2.03 -7.04
N LEU A 35 -15.54 -3.29 -6.59
CA LEU A 35 -14.36 -4.17 -6.74
C LEU A 35 -14.23 -4.68 -8.19
N GLU A 36 -15.34 -4.80 -8.89
CA GLU A 36 -15.46 -5.29 -10.26
C GLU A 36 -15.21 -4.18 -11.29
N ALA A 37 -15.27 -2.91 -10.86
CA ALA A 37 -15.09 -1.76 -11.72
C ALA A 37 -13.74 -1.79 -12.45
N ARG A 38 -13.75 -1.44 -13.74
CA ARG A 38 -12.58 -1.34 -14.61
C ARG A 38 -12.56 0.01 -15.31
N ALA A 39 -11.38 0.56 -15.52
CA ALA A 39 -11.24 1.80 -16.30
C ALA A 39 -11.52 1.59 -17.79
N MET A 40 -11.11 0.43 -18.32
CA MET A 40 -11.36 -0.03 -19.69
C MET A 40 -11.56 -1.55 -19.67
N PRO A 41 -12.17 -2.17 -20.71
CA PRO A 41 -12.44 -3.62 -20.71
C PRO A 41 -11.23 -4.50 -20.44
N SER A 42 -10.03 -4.12 -20.90
CA SER A 42 -8.79 -4.86 -20.68
C SER A 42 -8.00 -4.44 -19.43
N SER A 43 -8.41 -3.36 -18.75
CA SER A 43 -7.75 -2.91 -17.51
C SER A 43 -8.05 -3.86 -16.35
N PRO A 44 -7.16 -3.99 -15.36
CA PRO A 44 -7.47 -4.72 -14.13
C PRO A 44 -8.69 -4.12 -13.43
N SER A 45 -9.43 -4.97 -12.70
CA SER A 45 -10.49 -4.48 -11.83
C SER A 45 -9.89 -3.84 -10.56
N VAL A 46 -10.71 -3.10 -9.82
CA VAL A 46 -10.31 -2.53 -8.53
C VAL A 46 -9.84 -3.61 -7.55
N GLY A 47 -10.54 -4.74 -7.44
CA GLY A 47 -10.12 -5.88 -6.62
C GLY A 47 -8.75 -6.42 -7.03
N GLN A 48 -8.50 -6.55 -8.34
CA GLN A 48 -7.21 -6.99 -8.86
C GLN A 48 -6.09 -5.97 -8.56
N MET A 49 -6.37 -4.67 -8.62
CA MET A 49 -5.40 -3.64 -8.22
C MET A 49 -5.02 -3.73 -6.74
N PHE A 50 -5.98 -4.02 -5.85
CA PHE A 50 -5.66 -4.26 -4.43
C PHE A 50 -4.85 -5.55 -4.22
N ALA A 51 -5.18 -6.62 -4.97
CA ALA A 51 -4.40 -7.86 -4.95
C ALA A 51 -2.95 -7.60 -5.36
N HIS A 52 -2.73 -6.85 -6.43
CA HIS A 52 -1.41 -6.51 -6.92
C HIS A 52 -0.61 -5.69 -5.90
N MET A 53 -1.22 -4.69 -5.26
CA MET A 53 -0.54 -3.91 -4.20
C MET A 53 -0.13 -4.81 -3.02
N HIS A 54 -0.98 -5.74 -2.59
CA HIS A 54 -0.61 -6.69 -1.54
C HIS A 54 0.53 -7.63 -2.00
N HIS A 55 0.42 -8.19 -3.20
CA HIS A 55 1.45 -9.06 -3.78
C HIS A 55 2.81 -8.37 -3.88
N GLU A 56 2.86 -7.15 -4.43
CA GLU A 56 4.10 -6.38 -4.62
C GLU A 56 4.83 -6.14 -3.28
N ARG A 57 4.07 -5.79 -2.22
CA ARG A 57 4.63 -5.67 -0.87
C ARG A 57 5.26 -6.98 -0.38
N MET A 58 4.56 -8.10 -0.59
CA MET A 58 5.01 -9.41 -0.09
C MET A 58 6.24 -9.92 -0.86
N VAL A 59 6.26 -9.77 -2.19
CA VAL A 59 7.42 -10.10 -3.02
C VAL A 59 8.62 -9.23 -2.63
N SER A 60 8.42 -7.91 -2.53
CA SER A 60 9.47 -6.98 -2.12
C SER A 60 10.11 -7.40 -0.80
N VAL A 61 9.32 -7.76 0.22
CA VAL A 61 9.85 -8.22 1.51
C VAL A 61 10.54 -9.58 1.37
N ALA A 62 9.97 -10.53 0.63
CA ALA A 62 10.56 -11.86 0.46
C ALA A 62 11.94 -11.81 -0.20
N GLU A 63 12.14 -10.92 -1.18
CA GLU A 63 13.39 -10.78 -1.90
C GLU A 63 14.44 -9.98 -1.13
N ASN A 64 14.00 -8.96 -0.38
CA ASN A 64 14.91 -7.99 0.23
C ASN A 64 15.20 -8.22 1.72
N ALA A 65 14.27 -8.85 2.44
CA ALA A 65 14.37 -9.14 3.87
C ALA A 65 13.56 -10.40 4.22
N PRO A 66 13.97 -11.58 3.73
CA PRO A 66 13.22 -12.83 3.87
C PRO A 66 12.94 -13.22 5.33
N GLU A 67 13.73 -12.74 6.29
CA GLU A 67 13.50 -12.95 7.72
C GLU A 67 12.20 -12.29 8.23
N HIS A 68 11.66 -11.32 7.49
CA HIS A 68 10.38 -10.66 7.74
C HIS A 68 9.26 -11.14 6.81
N ALA A 69 9.57 -12.03 5.86
CA ALA A 69 8.62 -12.52 4.88
C ALA A 69 7.52 -13.37 5.50
N GLY A 70 6.34 -13.29 4.89
CA GLY A 70 5.21 -14.16 5.18
C GLY A 70 4.97 -15.09 4.01
N GLU A 71 3.75 -15.62 3.94
CA GLU A 71 3.30 -16.31 2.74
C GLU A 71 3.07 -15.28 1.62
N THR A 72 3.83 -15.41 0.54
CA THR A 72 3.64 -14.59 -0.66
C THR A 72 2.44 -15.14 -1.45
N PRO A 73 1.50 -14.29 -1.89
CA PRO A 73 0.40 -14.73 -2.73
C PRO A 73 0.91 -15.41 -4.01
N ALA A 74 0.29 -16.52 -4.39
CA ALA A 74 0.68 -17.25 -5.60
C ALA A 74 0.31 -16.51 -6.89
N GLU A 75 -0.69 -15.63 -6.84
CA GLU A 75 -1.20 -14.88 -7.99
C GLU A 75 -1.11 -13.36 -7.73
N GLU A 76 -0.46 -12.65 -8.64
CA GLU A 76 -0.29 -11.19 -8.56
C GLU A 76 -1.61 -10.41 -8.72
N TRP A 77 -2.47 -10.83 -9.65
CA TRP A 77 -3.68 -10.11 -10.03
C TRP A 77 -4.96 -10.88 -9.69
N ALA A 78 -4.96 -11.56 -8.54
CA ALA A 78 -6.08 -12.36 -8.07
C ALA A 78 -7.40 -11.55 -8.05
N ALA A 79 -8.50 -12.17 -8.47
CA ALA A 79 -9.82 -11.55 -8.47
C ALA A 79 -10.43 -11.58 -7.06
N LEU A 80 -10.04 -10.62 -6.23
CA LEU A 80 -10.53 -10.51 -4.85
C LEU A 80 -11.94 -9.89 -4.80
N ALA A 81 -12.82 -10.51 -4.03
CA ALA A 81 -14.24 -10.10 -3.89
C ALA A 81 -14.63 -9.70 -2.45
N ASP A 82 -13.84 -10.09 -1.44
CA ASP A 82 -14.11 -9.78 -0.03
C ASP A 82 -13.27 -8.60 0.46
N ARG A 83 -13.94 -7.50 0.80
CA ARG A 83 -13.29 -6.26 1.25
C ARG A 83 -12.58 -6.41 2.58
N GLU A 84 -13.13 -7.17 3.52
CA GLU A 84 -12.50 -7.32 4.83
C GLU A 84 -11.28 -8.24 4.74
N GLN A 85 -11.35 -9.26 3.86
CA GLN A 85 -10.17 -10.06 3.55
C GLN A 85 -9.06 -9.22 2.89
N ILE A 86 -9.40 -8.39 1.90
CA ILE A 86 -8.42 -7.48 1.26
C ILE A 86 -7.84 -6.51 2.30
N ALA A 87 -8.66 -5.93 3.17
CA ALA A 87 -8.19 -5.02 4.21
C ALA A 87 -7.18 -5.72 5.14
N ALA A 88 -7.49 -6.92 5.62
CA ALA A 88 -6.59 -7.71 6.46
C ALA A 88 -5.27 -8.03 5.76
N GLN A 89 -5.31 -8.38 4.47
CA GLN A 89 -4.11 -8.60 3.66
C GLN A 89 -3.24 -7.35 3.53
N LEU A 90 -3.84 -6.17 3.34
CA LEU A 90 -3.12 -4.90 3.27
C LEU A 90 -2.53 -4.51 4.63
N GLU A 91 -3.25 -4.72 5.72
CA GLU A 91 -2.73 -4.48 7.08
C GLU A 91 -1.52 -5.36 7.38
N GLU A 92 -1.62 -6.66 7.05
CA GLU A 92 -0.54 -7.61 7.26
C GLU A 92 0.70 -7.28 6.41
N SER A 93 0.52 -7.04 5.11
CA SER A 93 1.66 -6.70 4.25
C SER A 93 2.27 -5.35 4.59
N ALA A 94 1.48 -4.36 5.02
CA ALA A 94 2.00 -3.09 5.51
C ALA A 94 2.87 -3.26 6.76
N ARG A 95 2.44 -4.10 7.70
CA ARG A 95 3.22 -4.41 8.91
C ARG A 95 4.56 -5.06 8.54
N ARG A 96 4.56 -6.04 7.63
CA ARG A 96 5.79 -6.73 7.19
C ARG A 96 6.79 -5.82 6.52
N VAL A 97 6.33 -4.92 5.64
CA VAL A 97 7.19 -3.88 5.04
C VAL A 97 7.81 -3.00 6.12
N ALA A 98 7.01 -2.58 7.12
CA ALA A 98 7.50 -1.76 8.22
C ALA A 98 8.55 -2.49 9.07
N ASP A 99 8.30 -3.75 9.39
CA ASP A 99 9.20 -4.60 10.17
C ASP A 99 10.52 -4.83 9.40
N ALA A 100 10.46 -5.10 8.10
CA ALA A 100 11.62 -5.26 7.22
C ALA A 100 12.51 -4.02 7.17
N VAL A 101 11.91 -2.85 6.91
CA VAL A 101 12.65 -1.59 6.83
C VAL A 101 13.25 -1.22 8.19
N ARG A 102 12.46 -1.35 9.27
CA ARG A 102 12.94 -1.10 10.63
C ARG A 102 14.12 -2.00 10.97
N GLY A 103 13.96 -3.30 10.76
CA GLY A 103 14.97 -4.30 11.12
C GLY A 103 16.31 -4.04 10.43
N ARG A 104 16.28 -3.66 9.14
CA ARG A 104 17.50 -3.36 8.37
C ARG A 104 18.14 -2.02 8.77
N CYS A 105 17.33 -0.97 8.96
CA CYS A 105 17.82 0.32 9.45
C CYS A 105 18.46 0.20 10.85
N GLU A 106 17.84 -0.52 11.79
CA GLU A 106 18.38 -0.71 13.15
C GLU A 106 19.71 -1.49 13.16
N ARG A 107 19.93 -2.39 12.20
CA ARG A 107 21.20 -3.10 12.01
C ARG A 107 22.23 -2.32 11.18
N GLY A 108 21.82 -1.24 10.53
CA GLY A 108 22.67 -0.50 9.58
C GLY A 108 23.03 -1.31 8.34
N GLU A 109 22.13 -2.20 7.91
CA GLU A 109 22.33 -3.10 6.77
C GLU A 109 21.48 -2.67 5.57
N PRO A 110 21.98 -2.84 4.33
CA PRO A 110 21.13 -2.76 3.15
C PRO A 110 20.19 -3.96 3.07
N PHE A 111 19.25 -3.90 2.13
CA PHE A 111 18.46 -5.05 1.73
C PHE A 111 19.28 -6.05 0.91
N ASP A 112 18.78 -7.29 0.82
CA ASP A 112 19.53 -8.41 0.25
C ASP A 112 19.68 -8.36 -1.28
N LEU A 113 18.69 -7.79 -1.98
CA LEU A 113 18.65 -7.78 -3.44
C LEU A 113 18.66 -6.36 -4.03
N ASP A 114 17.67 -5.56 -3.67
CA ASP A 114 17.43 -4.23 -4.20
C ASP A 114 17.73 -3.15 -3.15
N TYR A 115 17.86 -1.90 -3.60
CA TYR A 115 17.98 -0.68 -2.79
C TYR A 115 19.25 -0.55 -1.92
N ASP A 116 20.03 0.50 -2.20
CA ASP A 116 21.18 0.88 -1.38
C ASP A 116 20.81 1.27 0.07
N HIS A 117 19.54 1.59 0.32
CA HIS A 117 19.03 1.97 1.63
C HIS A 117 17.59 1.46 1.85
N PRO A 118 17.27 0.81 3.00
CA PRO A 118 15.95 0.20 3.23
C PRO A 118 14.76 1.15 3.09
N ILE A 119 14.93 2.42 3.48
CA ILE A 119 13.93 3.49 3.32
C ILE A 119 13.42 3.63 1.88
N LEU A 120 14.23 3.34 0.87
CA LEU A 120 13.84 3.51 -0.54
C LEU A 120 12.64 2.62 -0.92
N LEU A 121 12.48 1.46 -0.29
CA LEU A 121 11.32 0.60 -0.50
C LEU A 121 10.01 1.30 -0.11
N ILE A 122 9.98 2.00 1.03
CA ILE A 122 8.80 2.78 1.45
C ILE A 122 8.49 3.88 0.43
N GLN A 123 9.52 4.55 -0.10
CA GLN A 123 9.31 5.63 -1.08
C GLN A 123 8.74 5.08 -2.38
N LEU A 124 9.26 3.94 -2.86
CA LEU A 124 8.72 3.27 -4.04
C LEU A 124 7.27 2.86 -3.83
N LEU A 125 6.95 2.19 -2.72
CA LEU A 125 5.61 1.68 -2.45
C LEU A 125 4.59 2.82 -2.28
N ILE A 126 4.96 3.93 -1.64
CA ILE A 126 4.08 5.12 -1.57
C ILE A 126 3.78 5.65 -2.98
N PHE A 127 4.78 5.75 -3.85
CA PHE A 127 4.58 6.18 -5.23
C PHE A 127 3.70 5.22 -6.03
N HIS A 128 4.01 3.92 -5.98
CA HIS A 128 3.28 2.85 -6.65
C HIS A 128 1.81 2.79 -6.22
N GLU A 129 1.55 2.90 -4.93
CA GLU A 129 0.19 2.85 -4.39
C GLU A 129 -0.59 4.13 -4.68
N ALA A 130 0.06 5.29 -4.72
CA ALA A 130 -0.58 6.53 -5.17
C ALA A 130 -0.98 6.45 -6.65
N TYR A 131 -0.15 5.81 -7.49
CA TYR A 131 -0.47 5.52 -8.88
C TYR A 131 -1.72 4.64 -9.01
N HIS A 132 -1.79 3.51 -8.28
CA HIS A 132 -2.96 2.64 -8.30
C HIS A 132 -4.20 3.26 -7.65
N HIS A 133 -4.06 4.06 -6.60
CA HIS A 133 -5.17 4.84 -6.04
C HIS A 133 -5.80 5.75 -7.11
N GLY A 134 -4.98 6.42 -7.93
CA GLY A 134 -5.47 7.19 -9.08
C GLY A 134 -6.25 6.32 -10.07
N GLN A 135 -5.71 5.16 -10.43
CA GLN A 135 -6.36 4.21 -11.34
C GLN A 135 -7.69 3.67 -10.79
N ILE A 136 -7.77 3.37 -9.50
CA ILE A 136 -9.01 2.96 -8.83
C ILE A 136 -10.07 4.06 -8.96
N LYS A 137 -9.72 5.32 -8.67
CA LYS A 137 -10.67 6.44 -8.83
C LYS A 137 -11.13 6.60 -10.29
N LEU A 138 -10.27 6.34 -11.27
CA LEU A 138 -10.65 6.37 -12.69
C LEU A 138 -11.57 5.21 -13.07
N ALA A 139 -11.29 3.99 -12.60
CA ALA A 139 -12.14 2.82 -12.83
C ALA A 139 -13.56 3.03 -12.27
N LEU A 140 -13.65 3.57 -11.06
CA LEU A 140 -14.93 3.92 -10.44
C LEU A 140 -15.68 4.97 -11.25
N LYS A 141 -15.00 6.03 -11.72
CA LYS A 141 -15.63 7.06 -12.57
C LYS A 141 -16.13 6.48 -13.89
N ALA A 142 -15.35 5.63 -14.56
CA ALA A 142 -15.73 4.99 -15.81
C ALA A 142 -16.96 4.08 -15.64
N GLY A 143 -17.11 3.43 -14.49
CA GLY A 143 -18.27 2.61 -14.14
C GLY A 143 -19.49 3.37 -13.59
N GLY A 144 -19.45 4.71 -13.51
CA GLY A 144 -20.54 5.49 -12.90
C GLY A 144 -20.62 5.36 -11.36
N LEU A 145 -19.56 4.87 -10.73
CA LEU A 145 -19.42 4.55 -9.30
C LEU A 145 -18.52 5.57 -8.57
N ALA A 146 -18.47 6.81 -9.06
CA ALA A 146 -17.57 7.83 -8.54
C ALA A 146 -17.84 8.15 -7.06
N ILE A 147 -16.80 8.12 -6.24
CA ILE A 147 -16.85 8.57 -4.84
C ILE A 147 -16.67 10.09 -4.82
N PRO A 148 -17.61 10.87 -4.22
CA PRO A 148 -17.48 12.32 -4.11
C PRO A 148 -16.23 12.74 -3.32
N ASP A 149 -15.54 13.79 -3.75
CA ASP A 149 -14.34 14.28 -3.06
C ASP A 149 -14.65 14.84 -1.66
N SER A 150 -15.90 15.27 -1.39
CA SER A 150 -16.35 15.64 -0.04
C SER A 150 -16.34 14.45 0.93
N VAL A 151 -16.46 13.22 0.42
CA VAL A 151 -16.41 11.97 1.19
C VAL A 151 -14.98 11.42 1.22
N ALA A 152 -14.33 11.30 0.06
CA ALA A 152 -12.98 10.74 -0.03
C ALA A 152 -11.90 11.68 0.55
N GLY A 153 -12.05 13.00 0.38
CA GLY A 153 -11.05 13.99 0.75
C GLY A 153 -10.63 13.94 2.23
N PRO A 154 -11.57 13.93 3.19
CA PRO A 154 -11.25 13.74 4.61
C PRO A 154 -10.56 12.42 4.93
N LEU A 155 -10.81 11.36 4.16
CA LEU A 155 -10.27 10.02 4.41
C LEU A 155 -8.93 9.77 3.68
N THR A 156 -8.56 10.66 2.76
CA THR A 156 -7.26 10.65 2.06
C THR A 156 -6.35 11.78 2.55
N TRP A 157 -6.74 13.03 2.33
CA TRP A 157 -5.86 14.18 2.48
C TRP A 157 -5.72 14.66 3.92
N LYS A 158 -6.74 14.47 4.76
CA LYS A 158 -6.65 14.82 6.19
C LYS A 158 -5.77 13.82 6.93
N VAL A 159 -5.81 12.54 6.56
CA VAL A 159 -4.92 11.49 7.08
C VAL A 159 -3.46 11.84 6.80
N TRP A 160 -3.14 12.18 5.54
CA TRP A 160 -1.79 12.59 5.17
C TRP A 160 -1.33 13.88 5.87
N ARG A 161 -2.19 14.90 5.95
CA ARG A 161 -1.83 16.21 6.51
C ARG A 161 -2.03 16.32 8.03
N GLN A 162 -2.36 15.24 8.72
CA GLN A 162 -2.60 15.27 10.16
C GLN A 162 -1.31 15.67 10.90
N ARG A 163 -1.39 16.74 11.68
CA ARG A 163 -0.33 17.18 12.59
C ARG A 163 -0.44 16.40 13.89
N ARG A 164 0.69 15.98 14.46
CA ARG A 164 0.71 15.54 15.87
C ARG A 164 0.45 16.78 16.73
N GLY A 165 -0.53 16.67 17.63
CA GLY A 165 -0.85 17.70 18.62
C GLY A 165 0.13 17.68 19.78
#